data_AF-A0A952SKH9-F1
#
_entry.id   AF-A0A952SKH9-F1
#
_cell.length_a   1.000
_cell.length_b   1.000
_cell.length_c   1.000
_cell.angle_alpha   90.00
_cell.angle_beta   90.00
_cell.angle_gamma   90.00
#
_symmetry.space_group_name_H-M   'P 1'
#
loop_
_entity.id
_entity.type
_entity.pdbx_description
1 polymer ?
#
loop_
_entity_poly.entity_id
_entity_poly.type
_entity_poly.pdbx_seq_one_letter_code
_entity_poly.pdbx_strand_id
1 'polypeptide(L)'
;MQKTPHYLALIVFLGLLSISTFTLAEPYELSEHDVTEPKAISSNTVSLFGVKLGDPEAKAVETLETLVNRKTLGIKVEQEATFIFLLDQRKPTGPMAGVRIQDGKVDLLFINNRFSHRARGIFRNVLNSESPDDIRKILGKEEYGDENVMGAILAYDKQGFQVNYLGKDINIEFAAPR
;
A
#
# COMPACT_ATOMS: atom_id res chain seq x y z
N MET A 1 35.98 -60.98 -2.49
CA MET A 1 34.91 -60.54 -1.56
C MET A 1 35.22 -59.09 -1.16
N GLN A 2 34.72 -58.11 -1.93
CA GLN A 2 34.91 -56.68 -1.66
C GLN A 2 33.52 -56.07 -1.50
N LYS A 3 33.27 -55.56 -0.30
CA LYS A 3 32.00 -54.97 0.12
C LYS A 3 31.96 -53.48 -0.30
N THR A 4 30.73 -53.06 -0.62
CA THR A 4 30.11 -51.72 -0.64
C THR A 4 30.33 -50.76 -1.82
N PRO A 5 29.25 -50.53 -2.60
CA PRO A 5 28.99 -49.28 -3.30
C PRO A 5 27.69 -48.65 -2.75
N HIS A 6 27.70 -48.14 -1.52
CA HIS A 6 26.48 -47.54 -0.92
C HIS A 6 26.67 -46.12 -0.37
N TYR A 7 27.88 -45.57 -0.36
CA TYR A 7 28.12 -44.23 0.17
C TYR A 7 28.02 -43.11 -0.87
N LEU A 8 28.09 -43.39 -2.17
CA LEU A 8 28.01 -42.35 -3.20
C LEU A 8 26.57 -41.93 -3.54
N ALA A 9 25.58 -42.79 -3.29
CA ALA A 9 24.17 -42.48 -3.60
C ALA A 9 23.52 -41.50 -2.60
N LEU A 10 24.09 -41.36 -1.39
CA LEU A 10 23.52 -40.51 -0.34
C LEU A 10 23.79 -39.01 -0.56
N ILE A 11 24.84 -38.66 -1.31
CA ILE A 11 25.22 -37.26 -1.54
C ILE A 11 24.34 -36.61 -2.63
N VAL A 12 23.74 -37.39 -3.52
CA VAL A 12 22.83 -36.86 -4.56
C VAL A 12 21.41 -36.60 -4.03
N PHE A 13 21.00 -37.26 -2.95
CA PHE A 13 19.63 -37.11 -2.43
C PHE A 13 19.44 -35.98 -1.40
N LEU A 14 20.52 -35.41 -0.85
CA LEU A 14 20.44 -34.28 0.09
C LEU A 14 20.53 -32.89 -0.58
N GLY A 15 20.81 -32.82 -1.88
CA GLY A 15 20.95 -31.55 -2.60
C GLY A 15 19.65 -30.94 -3.16
N LEU A 16 18.52 -31.65 -3.04
CA LEU A 16 17.24 -31.26 -3.65
C LEU A 16 16.22 -30.66 -2.67
N LEU A 17 16.60 -30.44 -1.40
CA LEU A 17 15.71 -29.90 -0.37
C LEU A 17 16.09 -28.46 0.04
N SER A 18 16.31 -27.61 -0.96
CA SER A 18 16.45 -26.16 -0.74
C SER A 18 15.61 -25.40 -1.76
N ILE A 19 14.35 -25.80 -1.91
CA ILE A 19 13.33 -24.90 -2.44
C ILE A 19 13.10 -23.88 -1.33
N SER A 20 13.88 -22.80 -1.39
CA SER A 20 13.62 -21.58 -0.64
C SER A 20 12.20 -21.17 -1.03
N THR A 21 11.23 -21.42 -0.16
CA THR A 21 9.94 -20.76 -0.26
C THR A 21 10.25 -19.29 -0.13
N PHE A 22 10.31 -18.58 -1.25
CA PHE A 22 10.11 -17.14 -1.25
C PHE A 22 8.70 -16.96 -0.69
N THR A 23 8.60 -16.77 0.63
CA THR A 23 7.41 -16.20 1.24
C THR A 23 7.31 -14.81 0.67
N LEU A 24 6.60 -14.68 -0.46
CA LEU A 24 6.21 -13.41 -1.00
C LEU A 24 5.42 -12.75 0.11
N ALA A 25 6.00 -11.72 0.74
CA ALA A 25 5.37 -11.05 1.87
C ALA A 25 3.92 -10.74 1.48
N GLU A 26 2.97 -11.16 2.32
CA GLU A 26 1.56 -10.92 2.02
C GLU A 26 1.38 -9.42 1.79
N PRO A 27 0.64 -9.04 0.73
CA PRO A 27 0.47 -7.63 0.40
C PRO A 27 -0.11 -6.88 1.60
N TYR A 28 0.50 -5.75 1.93
CA TYR A 28 0.00 -4.89 2.99
C TYR A 28 -1.30 -4.22 2.53
N GLU A 29 -2.42 -4.88 2.80
CA GLU A 29 -3.75 -4.31 2.57
C GLU A 29 -4.05 -3.21 3.59
N LEU A 30 -4.20 -1.98 3.08
CA LEU A 30 -4.41 -0.77 3.89
C LEU A 30 -5.66 -0.85 4.78
N SER A 31 -6.67 -1.62 4.38
CA SER A 31 -7.92 -1.75 5.14
C SER A 31 -7.99 -2.91 6.13
N GLU A 32 -7.02 -3.83 6.11
CA GLU A 32 -7.14 -5.11 6.84
C GLU A 32 -5.97 -5.40 7.78
N HIS A 33 -4.73 -5.09 7.39
CA HIS A 33 -3.57 -5.53 8.15
C HIS A 33 -3.02 -4.45 9.10
N ASP A 34 -2.55 -4.86 10.26
CA ASP A 34 -1.91 -3.98 11.24
C ASP A 34 -0.37 -4.03 11.12
N VAL A 35 0.18 -3.36 10.10
CA VAL A 35 1.63 -3.12 10.04
C VAL A 35 2.00 -2.05 11.06
N THR A 36 2.92 -2.39 11.96
CA THR A 36 3.37 -1.50 13.05
C THR A 36 4.79 -0.98 12.85
N GLU A 37 5.60 -1.66 12.03
CA GLU A 37 6.99 -1.29 11.78
C GLU A 37 7.10 -0.36 10.55
N PRO A 38 7.51 0.91 10.73
CA PRO A 38 7.54 1.87 9.62
C PRO A 38 8.46 1.44 8.48
N LYS A 39 9.62 0.84 8.81
CA LYS A 39 10.64 0.43 7.84
C LYS A 39 10.22 -0.78 6.99
N ALA A 40 9.19 -1.52 7.41
CA ALA A 40 8.67 -2.65 6.66
C ALA A 40 7.71 -2.21 5.54
N ILE A 41 7.29 -0.94 5.53
CA ILE A 41 6.39 -0.40 4.50
C ILE A 41 7.14 -0.35 3.15
N SER A 42 6.51 -0.89 2.12
CA SER A 42 6.94 -0.77 0.73
C SER A 42 5.73 -0.65 -0.17
N SER A 43 5.72 0.33 -1.07
CA SER A 43 4.64 0.51 -2.04
C SER A 43 4.48 -0.68 -2.99
N ASN A 44 5.52 -1.50 -3.16
CA ASN A 44 5.47 -2.73 -3.93
C ASN A 44 4.57 -3.81 -3.30
N THR A 45 4.35 -3.74 -1.98
CA THR A 45 3.51 -4.70 -1.26
C THR A 45 2.18 -4.11 -0.83
N VAL A 46 2.04 -2.78 -0.80
CA VAL A 46 0.79 -2.11 -0.41
C VAL A 46 -0.34 -2.41 -1.41
N SER A 47 -1.53 -2.68 -0.88
CA SER A 47 -2.77 -2.78 -1.66
C SER A 47 -3.90 -1.94 -1.07
N LEU A 48 -4.80 -1.50 -1.95
CA LEU A 48 -6.05 -0.83 -1.63
C LEU A 48 -7.21 -1.69 -2.13
N PHE A 49 -7.89 -2.37 -1.22
CA PHE A 49 -8.92 -3.37 -1.49
C PHE A 49 -8.48 -4.42 -2.52
N GLY A 50 -7.22 -4.88 -2.43
CA GLY A 50 -6.62 -5.86 -3.34
C GLY A 50 -6.02 -5.29 -4.62
N VAL A 51 -6.21 -4.00 -4.92
CA VAL A 51 -5.57 -3.31 -6.05
C VAL A 51 -4.17 -2.85 -5.65
N LYS A 52 -3.18 -3.07 -6.52
CA LYS A 52 -1.77 -2.73 -6.31
C LYS A 52 -1.20 -1.88 -7.42
N LEU A 53 -0.05 -1.27 -7.16
CA LEU A 53 0.79 -0.69 -8.22
C LEU A 53 1.13 -1.75 -9.27
N GLY A 54 1.03 -1.36 -10.54
CA GLY A 54 1.27 -2.22 -11.70
C GLY A 54 0.08 -3.08 -12.12
N ASP A 55 -1.02 -3.12 -11.36
CA ASP A 55 -2.22 -3.85 -11.78
C ASP A 55 -2.79 -3.24 -13.07
N PRO A 56 -3.24 -4.07 -14.04
CA PRO A 56 -3.90 -3.55 -15.23
C PRO A 56 -5.18 -2.79 -14.89
N GLU A 57 -5.52 -1.77 -15.70
CA GLU A 57 -6.75 -0.98 -15.54
C GLU A 57 -8.00 -1.87 -15.39
N ALA A 58 -8.17 -2.88 -16.25
CA ALA A 58 -9.31 -3.78 -16.22
C ALA A 58 -9.47 -4.49 -14.86
N LYS A 59 -8.35 -4.93 -14.26
CA LYS A 59 -8.35 -5.57 -12.94
C LYS A 59 -8.72 -4.57 -11.85
N ALA A 60 -8.19 -3.35 -11.92
CA ALA A 60 -8.47 -2.30 -10.94
C ALA A 60 -9.97 -1.91 -10.95
N VAL A 61 -10.53 -1.71 -12.15
CA VAL A 61 -11.96 -1.41 -12.33
C VAL A 61 -12.82 -2.54 -11.77
N GLU A 62 -12.59 -3.78 -12.22
CA GLU A 62 -13.34 -4.95 -11.75
C GLU A 62 -13.28 -5.08 -10.22
N THR A 63 -12.08 -5.00 -9.65
CA THR A 63 -11.87 -5.16 -8.20
C THR A 63 -12.61 -4.09 -7.42
N LEU A 64 -12.49 -2.81 -7.80
CA LEU A 64 -13.12 -1.71 -7.08
C LEU A 64 -14.65 -1.70 -7.29
N GLU A 65 -15.15 -2.00 -8.48
CA GLU A 65 -16.60 -2.12 -8.72
C GLU A 65 -17.24 -3.23 -7.87
N THR A 66 -16.55 -4.34 -7.61
CA THR A 66 -17.07 -5.37 -6.70
C THR A 66 -17.28 -4.87 -5.27
N LEU A 67 -16.60 -3.80 -4.85
CA LEU A 67 -16.86 -3.15 -3.55
C LEU A 67 -18.23 -2.49 -3.50
N VAL A 68 -18.72 -1.95 -4.61
CA VAL A 68 -20.08 -1.37 -4.71
C VAL A 68 -21.14 -2.45 -4.47
N ASN A 69 -20.89 -3.65 -4.99
CA ASN A 69 -21.77 -4.80 -4.79
C ASN A 69 -21.82 -5.25 -3.31
N ARG A 70 -20.75 -4.98 -2.54
CA ARG A 70 -20.71 -5.17 -1.09
C ARG A 70 -21.33 -3.97 -0.39
N LYS A 71 -22.64 -3.77 -0.54
CA LYS A 71 -23.43 -2.65 0.03
C LYS A 71 -23.14 -2.34 1.51
N THR A 72 -22.72 -3.34 2.29
CA THR A 72 -22.32 -3.19 3.70
C THR A 72 -21.12 -2.25 3.90
N LEU A 73 -20.25 -2.10 2.90
CA LEU A 73 -19.10 -1.22 2.97
C LEU A 73 -19.46 0.25 2.80
N GLY A 74 -20.59 0.61 2.19
CA GLY A 74 -20.98 2.01 1.98
C GLY A 74 -19.98 2.81 1.12
N ILE A 75 -19.34 2.15 0.15
CA ILE A 75 -18.37 2.77 -0.76
C ILE A 75 -19.04 3.01 -2.10
N LYS A 76 -18.88 4.20 -2.66
CA LYS A 76 -19.18 4.52 -4.05
C LYS A 76 -17.87 4.59 -4.83
N VAL A 77 -17.87 4.03 -6.03
CA VAL A 77 -16.77 4.13 -6.98
C VAL A 77 -17.15 5.12 -8.07
N GLU A 78 -16.26 6.06 -8.38
CA GLU A 78 -16.43 7.03 -9.46
C GLU A 78 -15.14 7.08 -10.29
N GLN A 79 -15.25 6.97 -11.62
CA GLN A 79 -14.11 7.13 -12.51
C GLN A 79 -14.13 8.52 -13.13
N GLU A 80 -13.02 9.26 -13.01
CA GLU A 80 -12.86 10.61 -13.56
C GLU A 80 -11.47 10.74 -14.21
N ALA A 81 -11.45 10.98 -15.52
CA ALA A 81 -10.23 10.99 -16.33
C ALA A 81 -9.37 9.72 -16.07
N THR A 82 -8.16 9.88 -15.56
CA THR A 82 -7.23 8.79 -15.23
C THR A 82 -7.42 8.22 -13.83
N PHE A 83 -8.36 8.71 -13.04
CA PHE A 83 -8.53 8.30 -11.65
C PHE A 83 -9.78 7.44 -11.46
N ILE A 84 -9.69 6.47 -10.54
CA ILE A 84 -10.83 5.75 -9.99
C ILE A 84 -10.88 6.07 -8.50
N PHE A 85 -11.91 6.81 -8.10
CA PHE A 85 -12.13 7.34 -6.77
C PHE A 85 -13.05 6.45 -5.95
N LEU A 86 -12.72 6.33 -4.67
CA LEU A 86 -13.54 5.72 -3.64
C LEU A 86 -14.10 6.84 -2.76
N LEU A 87 -15.42 6.94 -2.69
CA LEU A 87 -16.14 7.90 -1.86
C LEU A 87 -16.90 7.16 -0.76
N ASP A 88 -17.00 7.78 0.41
CA ASP A 88 -17.89 7.31 1.46
C ASP A 88 -19.33 7.74 1.16
N GLN A 89 -20.22 6.78 0.90
CA GLN A 89 -21.64 7.06 0.62
C GLN A 89 -22.36 7.72 1.79
N ARG A 90 -21.87 7.50 3.02
CA ARG A 90 -22.47 8.10 4.23
C ARG A 90 -22.11 9.57 4.35
N LYS A 91 -20.99 9.99 3.75
CA LYS A 91 -20.48 11.37 3.79
C LYS A 91 -19.71 11.70 2.50
N PRO A 92 -20.39 11.95 1.36
CA PRO A 92 -19.76 12.12 0.07
C PRO A 92 -19.20 13.54 -0.10
N THR A 93 -18.25 13.94 0.74
CA THR A 93 -17.62 15.28 0.70
C THR A 93 -16.32 15.30 -0.12
N GLY A 94 -16.02 14.21 -0.82
CA GLY A 94 -14.86 14.03 -1.70
C GLY A 94 -14.31 12.59 -1.66
N PRO A 95 -13.36 12.25 -2.55
CA PRO A 95 -12.65 10.98 -2.50
C PRO A 95 -11.98 10.78 -1.15
N MET A 96 -12.08 9.58 -0.59
CA MET A 96 -11.32 9.16 0.59
C MET A 96 -10.07 8.36 0.22
N ALA A 97 -10.13 7.67 -0.92
CA ALA A 97 -9.04 6.86 -1.45
C ALA A 97 -9.24 6.70 -2.96
N GLY A 98 -8.26 6.14 -3.65
CA GLY A 98 -8.41 5.80 -5.06
C GLY A 98 -7.10 5.37 -5.69
N VAL A 99 -7.18 5.16 -7.00
CA VAL A 99 -6.03 4.80 -7.83
C VAL A 99 -5.96 5.71 -9.04
N ARG A 100 -4.75 5.91 -9.57
CA ARG A 100 -4.52 6.52 -10.87
C ARG A 100 -4.08 5.46 -11.87
N ILE A 101 -4.62 5.55 -13.07
CA ILE A 101 -4.27 4.75 -14.22
C ILE A 101 -3.39 5.58 -15.15
N GLN A 102 -2.20 5.09 -15.44
CA GLN A 102 -1.29 5.65 -16.43
C GLN A 102 -0.72 4.51 -17.28
N ASP A 103 -0.71 4.69 -18.59
CA ASP A 103 -0.23 3.68 -19.54
C ASP A 103 -0.91 2.30 -19.36
N GLY A 104 -2.22 2.31 -19.06
CA GLY A 104 -3.05 1.11 -18.92
C GLY A 104 -2.86 0.32 -17.62
N LYS A 105 -2.10 0.86 -16.67
CA LYS A 105 -1.82 0.23 -15.36
C LYS A 105 -1.98 1.22 -14.22
N VAL A 106 -2.18 0.69 -13.02
CA VAL A 106 -2.18 1.47 -11.78
C VAL A 106 -0.76 1.95 -11.51
N ASP A 107 -0.56 3.27 -11.46
CA ASP A 107 0.76 3.86 -11.20
C ASP A 107 0.81 4.65 -9.90
N LEU A 108 -0.36 4.92 -9.31
CA LEU A 108 -0.48 5.56 -8.01
C LEU A 108 -1.68 5.00 -7.23
N LEU A 109 -1.49 4.76 -5.93
CA LEU A 109 -2.56 4.57 -4.96
C LEU A 109 -2.58 5.78 -4.04
N PHE A 110 -3.75 6.25 -3.61
CA PHE A 110 -3.81 7.28 -2.58
C PHE A 110 -4.91 7.01 -1.56
N ILE A 111 -4.67 7.48 -0.34
CA ILE A 111 -5.63 7.54 0.75
C ILE A 111 -5.52 8.91 1.40
N ASN A 112 -6.61 9.39 1.98
CA ASN A 112 -6.58 10.57 2.82
C ASN A 112 -7.29 10.34 4.15
N ASN A 113 -7.31 11.35 5.00
CA ASN A 113 -7.82 11.23 6.34
C ASN A 113 -9.33 10.95 6.44
N ARG A 114 -10.11 11.09 5.37
CA ARG A 114 -11.47 10.52 5.30
C ARG A 114 -11.46 8.99 5.35
N PHE A 115 -10.38 8.34 4.89
CA PHE A 115 -10.18 6.89 4.91
C PHE A 115 -9.67 6.37 6.26
N SER A 116 -9.34 7.23 7.23
CA SER A 116 -8.69 6.82 8.49
C SER A 116 -9.48 5.79 9.29
N HIS A 117 -10.83 5.81 9.20
CA HIS A 117 -11.71 4.85 9.85
C HIS A 117 -11.64 3.44 9.27
N ARG A 118 -11.14 3.30 8.03
CA ARG A 118 -10.91 2.03 7.33
C ARG A 118 -9.46 1.60 7.37
N ALA A 119 -8.54 2.56 7.41
CA ALA A 119 -7.12 2.29 7.53
C ALA A 119 -6.83 1.43 8.78
N ARG A 120 -5.79 0.61 8.66
CA ARG A 120 -5.23 -0.22 9.72
C ARG A 120 -3.74 0.04 9.90
N GLY A 121 -3.20 -0.42 11.02
CA GLY A 121 -1.81 -0.23 11.37
C GLY A 121 -1.37 1.23 11.40
N ILE A 122 -0.12 1.44 10.98
CA ILE A 122 0.58 2.71 11.07
C ILE A 122 -0.10 3.85 10.29
N PHE A 123 -0.67 3.58 9.12
CA PHE A 123 -1.29 4.62 8.31
C PHE A 123 -2.59 5.16 8.90
N ARG A 124 -3.30 4.38 9.73
CA ARG A 124 -4.39 4.94 10.53
C ARG A 124 -3.89 6.05 11.46
N ASN A 125 -2.72 5.88 12.06
CA ASN A 125 -2.15 6.87 12.98
C ASN A 125 -1.62 8.09 12.21
N VAL A 126 -0.96 7.88 11.07
CA VAL A 126 -0.51 8.96 10.18
C VAL A 126 -1.71 9.82 9.74
N LEU A 127 -2.79 9.20 9.28
CA LEU A 127 -4.00 9.91 8.84
C LEU A 127 -4.74 10.65 9.96
N ASN A 128 -4.45 10.38 11.23
CA ASN A 128 -5.01 11.09 12.38
C ASN A 128 -3.98 12.01 13.07
N SER A 129 -2.84 12.24 12.45
CA SER A 129 -1.79 13.10 13.03
C SER A 129 -2.20 14.57 13.02
N GLU A 130 -1.77 15.32 14.03
CA GLU A 130 -2.10 16.73 14.18
C GLU A 130 -1.02 17.65 13.61
N SER A 131 0.17 17.11 13.31
CA SER A 131 1.31 17.88 12.80
C SER A 131 2.28 17.01 11.97
N PRO A 132 3.15 17.62 11.14
CA PRO A 132 4.26 16.92 10.48
C PRO A 132 5.19 16.21 11.47
N ASP A 133 5.41 16.79 12.64
CA ASP A 133 6.25 16.18 13.68
C ASP A 133 5.64 14.90 14.26
N ASP A 134 4.31 14.83 14.40
CA ASP A 134 3.65 13.60 14.81
C ASP A 134 3.79 12.50 13.75
N ILE A 135 3.73 12.88 12.47
CA ILE A 135 3.99 11.96 11.36
C ILE A 135 5.43 11.42 11.45
N ARG A 136 6.42 12.28 11.70
CA ARG A 136 7.83 11.87 11.86
C ARG A 136 8.06 10.98 13.07
N LYS A 137 7.33 11.16 14.18
CA LYS A 137 7.38 10.24 15.33
C LYS A 137 6.87 8.85 14.97
N ILE A 138 5.89 8.78 14.08
CA ILE A 138 5.28 7.52 13.64
C ILE A 138 6.16 6.84 12.59
N LEU A 139 6.49 7.54 11.51
CA LEU A 139 7.14 6.98 10.32
C LEU A 139 8.68 7.03 10.39
N GLY A 140 9.23 7.86 11.27
CA GLY A 140 10.63 8.24 11.25
C GLY A 140 10.90 9.39 10.26
N LYS A 141 12.19 9.72 10.14
CA LYS A 141 12.67 10.81 9.30
C LYS A 141 12.55 10.44 7.82
N GLU A 142 11.92 11.34 7.07
CA GLU A 142 11.81 11.33 5.61
C GLU A 142 13.16 11.59 4.91
N GLU A 143 13.32 11.11 3.67
CA GLU A 143 14.50 11.42 2.86
C GLU A 143 14.54 12.90 2.46
N TYR A 144 13.39 13.44 2.08
CA TYR A 144 13.21 14.83 1.70
C TYR A 144 11.92 15.38 2.29
N GLY A 145 11.99 16.58 2.85
CA GLY A 145 10.84 17.30 3.39
C GLY A 145 10.80 18.73 2.84
N ASP A 146 9.61 19.19 2.43
CA ASP A 146 9.33 20.59 2.11
C ASP A 146 8.20 21.07 3.01
N GLU A 147 8.53 21.92 3.99
CA GLU A 147 7.58 22.45 4.96
C GLU A 147 7.51 23.96 4.83
N ASN A 148 6.30 24.46 4.61
CA ASN A 148 6.00 25.86 4.42
C ASN A 148 4.63 26.22 5.02
N VAL A 149 4.19 27.47 4.86
CA VAL A 149 2.93 27.98 5.43
C VAL A 149 1.70 27.19 4.95
N MET A 150 1.76 26.58 3.76
CA MET A 150 0.64 25.84 3.18
C MET A 150 0.60 24.37 3.64
N GLY A 151 1.67 23.85 4.25
CA GLY A 151 1.75 22.46 4.68
C GLY A 151 3.15 21.88 4.62
N ALA A 152 3.22 20.55 4.67
CA ALA A 152 4.45 19.78 4.57
C ALA A 152 4.30 18.63 3.57
N ILE A 153 5.32 18.41 2.75
CA ILE A 153 5.52 17.20 1.97
C ILE A 153 6.63 16.40 2.68
N LEU A 154 6.35 15.15 3.04
CA LEU A 154 7.29 14.23 3.66
C LEU A 154 7.50 13.04 2.72
N ALA A 155 8.64 12.99 2.03
CA ALA A 155 8.92 12.01 0.99
C ALA A 155 9.70 10.81 1.56
N TYR A 156 9.10 9.62 1.45
CA TYR A 156 9.68 8.33 1.80
C TYR A 156 10.01 7.52 0.53
N ASP A 157 10.78 8.12 -0.38
CA ASP A 157 10.95 7.67 -1.77
C ASP A 157 11.47 6.23 -1.89
N LYS A 158 12.35 5.80 -1.00
CA LYS A 158 12.86 4.41 -0.97
C LYS A 158 11.78 3.38 -0.65
N GLN A 159 10.80 3.80 0.15
CA GLN A 159 9.63 2.99 0.49
C GLN A 159 8.51 3.19 -0.53
N GLY A 160 8.64 4.15 -1.44
CA GLY A 160 7.72 4.43 -2.53
C GLY A 160 6.43 5.12 -2.09
N PHE A 161 6.49 5.96 -1.07
CA PHE A 161 5.33 6.78 -0.69
C PHE A 161 5.73 8.16 -0.19
N GLN A 162 4.75 9.07 -0.17
CA GLN A 162 4.89 10.39 0.43
C GLN A 162 3.66 10.72 1.27
N VAL A 163 3.84 11.60 2.25
CA VAL A 163 2.75 12.16 3.04
C VAL A 163 2.66 13.65 2.77
N ASN A 164 1.50 14.09 2.29
CA ASN A 164 1.17 15.50 2.08
C ASN A 164 0.26 15.96 3.22
N TYR A 165 0.81 16.73 4.15
CA TYR A 165 0.09 17.36 5.26
C TYR A 165 -0.28 18.80 4.86
N LEU A 166 -1.57 19.11 4.75
CA LEU A 166 -2.10 20.39 4.29
C LEU A 166 -2.96 21.04 5.40
N GLY A 167 -2.37 21.20 6.58
CA GLY A 167 -3.00 21.75 7.78
C GLY A 167 -4.00 20.78 8.42
N LYS A 168 -5.16 20.57 7.81
CA LYS A 168 -6.19 19.63 8.32
C LYS A 168 -6.37 18.40 7.44
N ASP A 169 -5.88 18.43 6.22
CA ASP A 169 -6.00 17.34 5.25
C ASP A 169 -4.65 16.64 5.16
N ILE A 170 -4.66 15.30 5.26
CA ILE A 170 -3.48 14.45 5.15
C ILE A 170 -3.75 13.48 4.02
N ASN A 171 -2.90 13.53 3.00
CA ASN A 171 -2.92 12.58 1.89
C ASN A 171 -1.66 11.72 1.93
N ILE A 172 -1.81 10.44 1.65
CA ILE A 172 -0.69 9.51 1.50
C ILE A 172 -0.79 8.97 0.08
N GLU A 173 0.31 9.11 -0.66
CA GLU A 173 0.40 8.68 -2.05
C GLU A 173 1.49 7.62 -2.17
N PHE A 174 1.13 6.48 -2.74
CA PHE A 174 2.04 5.38 -3.03
C PHE A 174 2.31 5.36 -4.52
N ALA A 175 3.58 5.30 -4.89
CA ALA A 175 4.05 5.17 -6.26
C ALA A 175 5.25 4.22 -6.31
N ALA A 176 5.73 3.89 -7.51
CA ALA A 176 6.96 3.11 -7.62
C ALA A 176 8.11 3.82 -6.89
N PRO A 177 8.93 3.10 -6.08
CA PRO A 177 10.10 3.69 -5.41
C PRO A 177 11.05 4.36 -6.39
N ARG A 178 11.72 5.42 -5.94
CA ARG A 178 12.68 6.23 -6.74
C ARG A 178 14.11 6.08 -6.25
#